data_AF-A0A7S2NS89-F1
#
_entry.id   AF-A0A7S2NS89-F1
#
_cell.length_a   1.000
_cell.length_b   1.000
_cell.length_c   1.000
_cell.angle_alpha   90.00
_cell.angle_beta   90.00
_cell.angle_gamma   90.00
#
_symmetry.space_group_name_H-M   'P 1'
#
loop_
_entity.id
_entity.type
_entity.pdbx_description
1 polymer ?
#
loop_
_entity_poly.entity_id
_entity_poly.type
_entity_poly.pdbx_seq_one_letter_code
_entity_poly.pdbx_strand_id
1 'polypeptide(L)'
;DLSPEDIFNMFFGMPPRGHGGPQRRHPHHQQHARGGQQEVNVNLMQLAPFALLFLFSLVSTLPFGNDATPYSLQVSDVHGLERSTEILGVRYWVDPTFDLRYSDSATLRKVEDKVETDNLQKVRRRCNAERLSKQKVIEAANSNQGAEKSRMLEAADSMDMQWCDEKDRLEAARAG
;
A
#
# COMPACT_ATOMS: atom_id res chain seq x y z
N ASP A 1 39.18 -24.55 -4.77
CA ASP A 1 39.05 -23.11 -4.49
C ASP A 1 38.33 -22.43 -5.64
N LEU A 2 37.15 -21.88 -5.35
CA LEU A 2 36.42 -21.01 -6.28
C LEU A 2 36.92 -19.59 -6.03
N SER A 3 37.46 -18.95 -7.07
CA SER A 3 37.90 -17.57 -6.93
C SER A 3 36.69 -16.63 -6.93
N PRO A 4 36.75 -15.46 -6.27
CA PRO A 4 35.67 -14.47 -6.31
C PRO A 4 35.28 -14.08 -7.74
N GLU A 5 36.25 -14.11 -8.66
CA GLU A 5 36.06 -13.80 -10.07
C GLU A 5 35.29 -14.91 -10.80
N ASP A 6 35.52 -16.18 -10.46
CA ASP A 6 34.73 -17.30 -11.00
C ASP A 6 33.28 -17.23 -10.55
N ILE A 7 33.02 -16.82 -9.31
CA ILE A 7 31.66 -16.59 -8.79
C ILE A 7 31.00 -15.42 -9.52
N PHE A 8 31.73 -14.33 -9.75
CA PHE A 8 31.23 -13.17 -10.49
C PHE A 8 30.95 -13.54 -11.96
N ASN A 9 31.81 -14.32 -12.60
CA ASN A 9 31.66 -14.76 -13.98
C ASN A 9 30.53 -15.78 -14.16
N MET A 10 30.31 -16.67 -13.18
CA MET A 10 29.14 -17.56 -13.13
C MET A 10 27.83 -16.77 -12.96
N PHE A 11 27.87 -15.64 -12.27
CA PHE A 11 26.70 -14.77 -12.04
C PHE A 11 26.39 -13.84 -13.22
N PHE A 12 27.40 -13.33 -13.94
CA PHE A 12 27.23 -12.38 -15.05
C PHE A 12 27.41 -13.00 -16.46
N GLY A 13 27.61 -14.32 -16.55
CA GLY A 13 27.61 -15.07 -17.81
C GLY A 13 28.77 -14.77 -18.75
N MET A 14 29.91 -14.30 -18.23
CA MET A 14 31.12 -14.08 -19.03
C MET A 14 31.93 -15.39 -19.11
N PRO A 15 32.34 -15.86 -20.30
CA PRO A 15 33.12 -17.10 -20.40
C PRO A 15 34.47 -16.94 -19.68
N PRO A 16 34.87 -17.90 -18.82
CA PRO A 16 36.10 -17.78 -18.05
C PRO A 16 37.31 -17.77 -18.98
N ARG A 17 37.99 -16.63 -19.06
CA ARG A 17 39.31 -16.55 -19.69
C ARG A 17 40.32 -17.16 -18.73
N GLY A 18 40.53 -18.45 -18.88
CA GLY A 18 41.55 -19.20 -18.14
C GLY A 18 42.91 -18.52 -18.23
N HIS A 19 43.49 -18.24 -17.07
CA HIS A 19 44.84 -17.75 -16.91
C HIS A 19 45.82 -18.89 -17.22
N GLY A 20 46.43 -18.89 -18.42
CA GLY A 20 47.32 -19.96 -18.85
C GLY A 20 48.30 -19.56 -19.94
N GLY A 21 49.51 -19.16 -19.53
CA GLY A 21 50.76 -19.35 -20.29
C GLY A 21 51.15 -18.31 -21.35
N PRO A 22 52.41 -17.81 -21.36
CA PRO A 22 52.92 -16.97 -22.43
C PRO A 22 53.46 -17.82 -23.59
N GLN A 23 52.72 -17.89 -24.71
CA GLN A 23 53.23 -18.49 -25.95
C GLN A 23 53.39 -17.42 -27.05
N ARG A 24 54.64 -17.23 -27.45
CA ARG A 24 55.10 -16.27 -28.46
C ARG A 24 54.64 -16.63 -29.89
N ARG A 25 54.56 -15.58 -30.72
CA ARG A 25 54.83 -15.46 -32.19
C ARG A 25 53.61 -15.17 -33.09
N HIS A 26 53.41 -13.87 -33.37
CA HIS A 26 53.49 -13.15 -34.66
C HIS A 26 53.13 -13.82 -36.02
N PRO A 27 52.79 -13.04 -37.08
CA PRO A 27 51.43 -12.92 -37.63
C PRO A 27 51.34 -13.26 -39.14
N HIS A 28 50.16 -13.63 -39.65
CA HIS A 28 49.85 -13.38 -41.06
C HIS A 28 48.35 -13.47 -41.43
N HIS A 29 47.91 -12.40 -42.08
CA HIS A 29 47.04 -12.30 -43.26
C HIS A 29 45.58 -12.80 -43.32
N GLN A 30 44.86 -11.99 -44.10
CA GLN A 30 43.67 -12.27 -44.93
C GLN A 30 42.30 -12.25 -44.26
N GLN A 31 41.74 -11.03 -44.25
CA GLN A 31 40.61 -10.63 -45.09
C GLN A 31 39.66 -11.78 -45.49
N HIS A 32 38.51 -11.88 -44.80
CA HIS A 32 37.26 -12.32 -45.44
C HIS A 32 36.06 -11.63 -44.79
N ALA A 33 35.40 -10.83 -45.62
CA ALA A 33 34.04 -10.39 -45.40
C ALA A 33 33.10 -11.60 -45.36
N ARG A 34 32.31 -11.72 -44.29
CA ARG A 34 31.01 -12.38 -44.33
C ARG A 34 30.08 -11.63 -43.40
N GLY A 35 29.00 -11.08 -43.99
CA GLY A 35 27.85 -10.60 -43.25
C GLY A 35 27.33 -11.73 -42.37
N GLY A 36 27.46 -11.54 -41.06
CA GLY A 36 26.74 -12.32 -40.07
C GLY A 36 25.57 -11.48 -39.63
N GLN A 37 24.36 -11.94 -39.95
CA GLN A 37 23.16 -11.53 -39.23
C GLN A 37 23.49 -11.64 -37.74
N GLN A 38 23.45 -10.49 -37.07
CA GLN A 38 23.67 -10.40 -35.64
C GLN A 38 22.42 -10.97 -34.99
N GLU A 39 22.30 -12.30 -34.95
CA GLU A 39 21.30 -12.97 -34.14
C GLU A 39 21.58 -12.57 -32.70
N VAL A 40 20.75 -11.68 -32.19
CA VAL A 40 20.74 -11.31 -30.79
C VAL A 40 20.22 -12.53 -30.04
N ASN A 41 21.12 -13.48 -29.79
CA ASN A 41 20.88 -14.61 -28.91
C ASN A 41 20.86 -14.05 -27.49
N VAL A 42 19.70 -13.55 -27.09
CA VAL A 42 19.43 -13.18 -25.70
C VAL A 42 19.53 -14.45 -24.86
N ASN A 43 20.62 -14.57 -24.10
CA ASN A 43 20.79 -15.68 -23.18
C ASN A 43 19.79 -15.48 -22.04
N LEU A 44 18.70 -16.26 -22.03
CA LEU A 44 17.62 -16.15 -21.02
C LEU A 44 18.16 -16.26 -19.58
N MET A 45 19.30 -16.91 -19.36
CA MET A 45 19.95 -16.96 -18.04
C MET A 45 20.39 -15.60 -17.52
N GLN A 46 20.72 -14.63 -18.39
CA GLN A 46 21.08 -13.27 -17.97
C GLN A 46 19.87 -12.45 -17.47
N LEU A 47 18.64 -12.88 -17.79
CA LEU A 47 17.40 -12.27 -17.29
C LEU A 47 16.96 -12.81 -15.93
N ALA A 48 17.53 -13.93 -15.46
CA ALA A 48 17.21 -14.52 -14.16
C ALA A 48 17.35 -13.55 -12.96
N PRO A 49 18.41 -12.73 -12.80
CA PRO A 49 18.51 -11.81 -11.67
C PRO A 49 17.42 -10.75 -11.69
N PHE A 50 17.07 -10.21 -12.86
CA PHE A 50 15.97 -9.23 -13.00
C PHE A 50 14.60 -9.86 -12.77
N ALA A 51 14.39 -11.10 -13.23
CA ALA A 51 13.16 -11.84 -12.99
C ALA A 51 12.97 -12.14 -11.49
N LEU A 52 14.02 -12.51 -10.76
CA LEU A 52 13.95 -12.72 -9.32
C LEU A 52 13.61 -11.42 -8.56
N LEU A 53 14.22 -10.30 -8.94
CA LEU A 53 13.92 -8.99 -8.34
C LEU A 53 12.47 -8.56 -8.62
N PHE A 54 11.96 -8.82 -9.83
CA PHE A 54 10.57 -8.55 -10.19
C PHE A 54 9.58 -9.45 -9.44
N LEU A 55 9.88 -10.75 -9.31
CA LEU A 55 9.06 -11.65 -8.50
C LEU A 55 9.07 -11.24 -7.03
N PHE A 56 10.22 -10.84 -6.49
CA PHE A 56 10.33 -10.35 -5.11
C PHE A 56 9.56 -9.04 -4.88
N SER A 57 9.55 -8.13 -5.86
CA SER A 57 8.74 -6.90 -5.76
C SER A 57 7.25 -7.19 -5.82
N LEU A 58 6.80 -8.16 -6.63
CA LEU A 58 5.41 -8.62 -6.66
C LEU A 58 5.01 -9.35 -5.38
N VAL A 59 5.91 -10.16 -4.81
CA VAL A 59 5.72 -10.79 -3.50
C VAL A 59 5.63 -9.72 -2.40
N SER A 60 6.39 -8.62 -2.50
CA SER A 60 6.33 -7.55 -1.49
C SER A 60 5.01 -6.76 -1.48
N THR A 61 4.22 -6.82 -2.57
CA THR A 61 2.87 -6.21 -2.62
C THR A 61 1.76 -7.19 -2.25
N LEU A 62 2.05 -8.50 -2.22
CA LEU A 62 1.12 -9.47 -1.68
C LEU A 62 1.08 -9.31 -0.15
N PRO A 63 -0.12 -9.23 0.45
CA PRO A 63 -0.25 -9.23 1.90
C PRO A 63 0.16 -10.61 2.45
N PHE A 64 1.47 -10.82 2.61
CA PHE A 64 2.02 -11.94 3.36
C PHE A 64 1.80 -11.68 4.84
N GLY A 65 0.74 -12.25 5.37
CA GLY A 65 0.44 -12.15 6.78
C GLY A 65 -1.03 -12.00 6.99
N ASN A 66 -1.60 -13.06 7.54
CA ASN A 66 -2.69 -13.02 8.50
C ASN A 66 -2.28 -12.18 9.74
N ASP A 67 -1.91 -10.91 9.50
CA ASP A 67 -2.17 -9.81 10.42
C ASP A 67 -3.69 -9.63 10.42
N ALA A 68 -4.39 -10.63 10.94
CA ALA A 68 -5.76 -10.47 11.37
C ALA A 68 -5.68 -9.36 12.42
N THR A 69 -6.03 -8.14 12.01
CA THR A 69 -6.15 -7.01 12.91
C THR A 69 -6.97 -7.51 14.09
N PRO A 70 -6.55 -7.31 15.34
CA PRO A 70 -7.19 -7.95 16.50
C PRO A 70 -8.64 -7.50 16.73
N TYR A 71 -9.14 -6.60 15.88
CA TYR A 71 -10.50 -6.12 15.83
C TYR A 71 -10.89 -5.78 14.39
N SER A 72 -12.19 -5.58 14.21
CA SER A 72 -12.80 -4.99 13.03
C SER A 72 -13.84 -3.95 13.43
N LEU A 73 -14.03 -2.90 12.62
CA LEU A 73 -15.13 -1.93 12.76
C LEU A 73 -16.42 -2.37 12.03
N GLN A 74 -16.42 -3.59 11.49
CA GLN A 74 -17.55 -4.24 10.84
C GLN A 74 -17.58 -5.71 11.23
N VAL A 75 -18.79 -6.26 11.36
CA VAL A 75 -18.96 -7.69 11.58
C VAL A 75 -18.35 -8.50 10.43
N SER A 76 -17.66 -9.58 10.76
CA SER A 76 -17.09 -10.52 9.78
C SER A 76 -17.09 -11.93 10.37
N ASP A 77 -16.93 -12.96 9.53
CA ASP A 77 -16.95 -14.36 9.99
C ASP A 77 -15.87 -14.66 11.05
N VAL A 78 -14.74 -13.93 10.99
CA VAL A 78 -13.63 -14.03 11.95
C VAL A 78 -13.81 -13.15 13.18
N HIS A 79 -14.53 -12.03 13.05
CA HIS A 79 -14.79 -11.07 14.13
C HIS A 79 -16.31 -10.98 14.38
N GLY A 80 -16.83 -11.91 15.18
CA GLY A 80 -18.25 -12.03 15.48
C GLY A 80 -18.67 -11.51 16.85
N LEU A 81 -17.73 -11.32 17.78
CA LEU A 81 -18.04 -10.86 19.14
C LEU A 81 -18.03 -9.34 19.23
N GLU A 82 -19.18 -8.75 19.53
CA GLU A 82 -19.33 -7.30 19.70
C GLU A 82 -18.76 -6.83 21.04
N ARG A 83 -18.01 -5.73 20.97
CA ARG A 83 -17.48 -4.99 22.12
C ARG A 83 -17.64 -3.49 21.87
N SER A 84 -17.55 -2.69 22.93
CA SER A 84 -17.58 -1.23 22.85
C SER A 84 -16.41 -0.65 23.62
N THR A 85 -15.79 0.42 23.09
CA THR A 85 -14.68 1.09 23.75
C THR A 85 -15.15 1.87 24.98
N GLU A 86 -14.27 2.05 25.96
CA GLU A 86 -14.65 2.69 27.23
C GLU A 86 -14.87 4.21 27.11
N ILE A 87 -14.09 4.93 26.28
CA ILE A 87 -14.19 6.40 26.18
C ILE A 87 -15.32 6.80 25.24
N LEU A 88 -15.22 6.38 23.98
CA LEU A 88 -16.10 6.85 22.92
C LEU A 88 -17.28 5.92 22.66
N GLY A 89 -17.37 4.78 23.34
CA GLY A 89 -18.45 3.81 23.12
C GLY A 89 -18.46 3.26 21.69
N VAL A 90 -17.31 3.22 21.01
CA VAL A 90 -17.23 2.79 19.62
C VAL A 90 -17.43 1.29 19.57
N ARG A 91 -18.43 0.84 18.81
CA ARG A 91 -18.66 -0.58 18.57
C ARG A 91 -17.61 -1.16 17.65
N TYR A 92 -17.01 -2.27 18.09
CA TYR A 92 -16.03 -3.04 17.33
C TYR A 92 -16.27 -4.53 17.54
N TRP A 93 -15.75 -5.33 16.63
CA TRP A 93 -15.91 -6.78 16.63
C TRP A 93 -14.56 -7.45 16.80
N VAL A 94 -14.52 -8.51 17.60
CA VAL A 94 -13.31 -9.29 17.90
C VAL A 94 -13.56 -10.78 17.68
N ASP A 95 -12.47 -11.56 17.64
CA ASP A 95 -12.54 -13.01 17.62
C ASP A 95 -12.72 -13.60 19.03
N PRO A 96 -13.14 -14.87 19.16
CA PRO A 96 -13.35 -15.51 20.46
C PRO A 96 -12.12 -15.63 21.36
N THR A 97 -10.90 -15.53 20.83
CA THR A 97 -9.66 -15.62 21.62
C THR A 97 -9.15 -14.25 22.10
N PHE A 98 -9.87 -13.18 21.76
CA PHE A 98 -9.47 -11.82 22.10
C PHE A 98 -9.27 -11.61 23.60
N ASP A 99 -10.23 -12.05 24.43
CA ASP A 99 -10.16 -11.87 25.89
C ASP A 99 -8.98 -12.63 26.52
N LEU A 100 -8.55 -13.74 25.91
CA LEU A 100 -7.36 -14.49 26.34
C LEU A 100 -6.07 -13.73 26.00
N ARG A 101 -6.03 -13.06 24.85
CA ARG A 101 -4.86 -12.31 24.35
C ARG A 101 -4.73 -10.92 24.96
N TYR A 102 -5.85 -10.30 25.31
CA TYR A 102 -5.96 -8.92 25.79
C TYR A 102 -6.60 -8.86 27.19
N SER A 103 -6.17 -9.75 28.08
CA SER A 103 -6.64 -9.82 29.47
C SER A 103 -6.09 -8.69 30.34
N ASP A 104 -4.92 -8.15 29.99
CA ASP A 104 -4.31 -7.01 30.65
C ASP A 104 -5.00 -5.69 30.26
N SER A 105 -5.40 -4.90 31.25
CA SER A 105 -6.14 -3.65 31.03
C SER A 105 -5.32 -2.61 30.26
N ALA A 106 -4.01 -2.54 30.47
CA ALA A 106 -3.15 -1.61 29.76
C ALA A 106 -3.03 -1.98 28.26
N THR A 107 -2.96 -3.27 27.95
CA THR A 107 -2.92 -3.78 26.57
C THR A 107 -4.28 -3.63 25.89
N LEU A 108 -5.38 -3.92 26.58
CA LEU A 108 -6.74 -3.67 26.10
C LEU A 108 -6.94 -2.19 25.76
N ARG A 109 -6.51 -1.29 26.65
CA ARG A 109 -6.63 0.15 26.44
C ARG A 109 -5.91 0.64 25.18
N LYS A 110 -4.75 0.07 24.86
CA LYS A 110 -4.03 0.40 23.61
C LYS A 110 -4.81 -0.04 22.37
N VAL A 111 -5.48 -1.19 22.43
CA VAL A 111 -6.34 -1.65 21.33
C VAL A 111 -7.53 -0.73 21.19
N GLU A 112 -8.21 -0.37 22.28
CA GLU A 112 -9.36 0.53 22.26
C GLU A 112 -8.99 1.93 21.74
N ASP A 113 -7.87 2.52 22.15
CA ASP A 113 -7.41 3.82 21.62
C ASP A 113 -7.18 3.76 20.10
N LYS A 114 -6.70 2.61 19.61
CA LYS A 114 -6.55 2.37 18.17
C LYS A 114 -7.89 2.24 17.46
N VAL A 115 -8.85 1.50 18.03
CA VAL A 115 -10.24 1.40 17.54
C VAL A 115 -10.88 2.78 17.43
N GLU A 116 -10.75 3.59 18.47
CA GLU A 116 -11.30 4.95 18.54
C GLU A 116 -10.66 5.86 17.50
N THR A 117 -9.34 5.80 17.37
CA THR A 117 -8.60 6.57 16.37
C THR A 117 -9.01 6.17 14.95
N ASP A 118 -9.13 4.88 14.66
CA ASP A 118 -9.55 4.38 13.33
C ASP A 118 -10.99 4.79 13.00
N ASN A 119 -11.88 4.73 14.00
CA ASN A 119 -13.26 5.19 13.84
C ASN A 119 -13.33 6.69 13.57
N LEU A 120 -12.57 7.51 14.33
CA LEU A 120 -12.50 8.94 14.09
C LEU A 120 -11.94 9.26 12.70
N GLN A 121 -10.93 8.53 12.24
CA GLN A 121 -10.42 8.67 10.88
C GLN A 121 -11.47 8.32 9.82
N LYS A 122 -12.28 7.29 10.05
CA LYS A 122 -13.41 6.92 9.18
C LYS A 122 -14.43 8.06 9.11
N VAL A 123 -14.83 8.62 10.25
CA VAL A 123 -15.78 9.74 10.33
C VAL A 123 -15.22 10.99 9.65
N ARG A 124 -13.94 11.32 9.88
CA ARG A 124 -13.23 12.42 9.20
C ARG A 124 -13.25 12.28 7.68
N ARG A 125 -12.98 11.08 7.16
CA ARG A 125 -13.05 10.82 5.70
C ARG A 125 -14.46 11.07 5.16
N ARG A 126 -15.51 10.68 5.90
CA ARG A 126 -16.90 10.91 5.49
C ARG A 126 -17.28 12.39 5.53
N CYS A 127 -16.92 13.12 6.58
CA CYS A 127 -17.10 14.57 6.65
C CYS A 127 -16.37 15.29 5.50
N ASN A 128 -15.14 14.89 5.15
CA ASN A 128 -14.42 15.47 4.01
C ASN A 128 -15.16 15.21 2.69
N ALA A 129 -15.79 14.04 2.53
CA ALA A 129 -16.59 13.74 1.36
C ALA A 129 -17.86 14.61 1.29
N GLU A 130 -18.54 14.87 2.42
CA GLU A 130 -19.68 15.80 2.51
C GLU A 130 -19.26 17.22 2.13
N ARG A 131 -18.17 17.72 2.73
CA ARG A 131 -17.62 19.06 2.42
C ARG A 131 -17.27 19.20 0.94
N LEU A 132 -16.63 18.19 0.37
CA LEU A 132 -16.32 18.17 -1.05
C LEU A 132 -17.61 18.16 -1.91
N SER A 133 -18.64 17.43 -1.48
CA SER A 133 -19.94 17.44 -2.15
C SER A 133 -20.58 18.83 -2.13
N LYS A 134 -20.59 19.49 -0.97
CA LYS A 134 -21.09 20.88 -0.82
C LYS A 134 -20.29 21.85 -1.69
N GLN A 135 -18.96 21.74 -1.65
CA GLN A 135 -18.07 22.58 -2.45
C GLN A 135 -18.36 22.46 -3.96
N LYS A 136 -18.58 21.25 -4.48
CA LYS A 136 -18.95 21.04 -5.89
C LYS A 136 -20.24 21.78 -6.28
N VAL A 137 -21.24 21.80 -5.40
CA VAL A 137 -22.49 22.55 -5.64
C VAL A 137 -22.22 24.05 -5.69
N ILE A 138 -21.40 24.57 -4.77
CA ILE A 138 -21.01 25.99 -4.73
C ILE A 138 -20.22 26.37 -5.99
N GLU A 139 -19.27 25.53 -6.41
CA GLU A 139 -18.49 25.75 -7.64
C GLU A 139 -19.39 25.77 -8.87
N ALA A 140 -20.33 24.83 -8.98
CA ALA A 140 -21.34 24.82 -10.04
C ALA A 140 -22.31 26.01 -9.97
N ALA A 141 -22.63 26.51 -8.76
CA ALA A 141 -23.42 27.71 -8.59
C ALA A 141 -22.68 28.96 -9.12
N ASN A 142 -21.36 29.01 -8.91
CA ASN A 142 -20.52 30.12 -9.35
C ASN A 142 -20.33 30.20 -10.87
N SER A 143 -20.49 29.09 -11.61
CA SER A 143 -20.55 29.13 -13.09
C SER A 143 -21.89 29.63 -13.64
N ASN A 144 -22.94 29.65 -12.81
CA ASN A 144 -24.27 30.12 -13.20
C ASN A 144 -24.51 31.57 -12.79
N GLN A 145 -25.61 32.17 -13.28
CA GLN A 145 -25.97 33.57 -13.02
C GLN A 145 -27.44 33.71 -12.60
N GLY A 146 -27.79 34.87 -12.03
CA GLY A 146 -29.16 35.23 -11.70
C GLY A 146 -29.85 34.30 -10.68
N ALA A 147 -31.12 33.99 -10.94
CA ALA A 147 -31.95 33.19 -10.03
C ALA A 147 -31.43 31.76 -9.85
N GLU A 148 -30.81 31.17 -10.87
CA GLU A 148 -30.25 29.82 -10.81
C GLU A 148 -29.08 29.72 -9.82
N LYS A 149 -28.13 30.66 -9.88
CA LYS A 149 -27.05 30.76 -8.91
C LYS A 149 -27.58 30.83 -7.48
N SER A 150 -28.59 31.67 -7.24
CA SER A 150 -29.16 31.87 -5.90
C SER A 150 -29.79 30.58 -5.36
N ARG A 151 -30.55 29.85 -6.20
CA ARG A 151 -31.15 28.56 -5.83
C ARG A 151 -30.09 27.49 -5.51
N MET A 152 -29.02 27.43 -6.29
CA MET A 152 -27.95 26.44 -6.05
C MET A 152 -27.17 26.72 -4.76
N LEU A 153 -26.95 27.99 -4.41
CA LEU A 153 -26.31 28.36 -3.15
C LEU A 153 -27.21 28.03 -1.95
N GLU A 154 -28.51 28.33 -2.04
CA GLU A 154 -29.47 27.95 -1.01
C GLU A 154 -29.53 26.42 -0.83
N ALA A 155 -29.52 25.67 -1.94
CA ALA A 155 -29.44 24.22 -1.91
C ALA A 155 -28.16 23.73 -1.19
N ALA A 156 -27.00 24.33 -1.49
CA ALA A 156 -25.74 23.99 -0.84
C ALA A 156 -25.74 24.28 0.67
N ASP A 157 -26.44 25.33 1.11
CA ASP A 157 -26.58 25.66 2.52
C ASP A 157 -27.54 24.75 3.27
N SER A 158 -28.55 24.22 2.58
CA SER A 158 -29.46 23.22 3.13
C SER A 158 -28.91 21.77 3.12
N MET A 159 -27.70 21.55 2.62
CA MET A 159 -27.10 20.20 2.59
C MET A 159 -26.82 19.69 4.00
N ASP A 160 -27.31 18.48 4.30
CA ASP A 160 -27.02 17.77 5.53
C ASP A 160 -25.52 17.41 5.62
N MET A 161 -24.90 17.70 6.78
CA MET A 161 -23.50 17.43 7.09
C MET A 161 -23.37 16.57 8.36
N GLN A 162 -24.22 15.55 8.48
CA GLN A 162 -24.28 14.65 9.62
C GLN A 162 -22.93 14.03 10.01
N TRP A 163 -22.05 13.71 9.05
CA TRP A 163 -20.73 13.14 9.37
C TRP A 163 -19.77 14.17 9.94
N CYS A 164 -19.89 15.43 9.54
CA CYS A 164 -19.13 16.52 10.15
C CYS A 164 -19.61 16.81 11.58
N ASP A 165 -20.92 16.84 11.82
CA ASP A 165 -21.47 17.02 13.16
C ASP A 165 -21.05 15.87 14.10
N GLU A 166 -21.09 14.64 13.61
CA GLU A 166 -20.61 13.47 14.35
C GLU A 166 -19.11 13.54 14.62
N LYS A 167 -18.30 14.02 13.65
CA LYS A 167 -16.86 14.22 13.84
C LYS A 167 -16.60 15.17 15.01
N ASP A 168 -17.31 16.30 15.06
CA ASP A 168 -17.13 17.30 16.11
C ASP A 168 -17.59 16.78 17.48
N ARG A 169 -18.68 16.00 17.54
CA ARG A 169 -19.11 15.32 18.78
C ARG A 169 -18.05 14.33 19.30
N LEU A 170 -17.50 13.50 18.42
CA LEU A 170 -16.48 12.51 18.81
C LEU A 170 -15.17 13.17 19.25
N GLU A 171 -14.77 14.26 18.60
CA GLU A 171 -13.58 15.02 19.00
C GLU A 171 -13.78 15.70 20.36
N ALA A 172 -14.97 16.23 20.63
CA ALA A 172 -15.32 16.79 21.94
C ALA A 172 -15.34 15.71 23.04
N ALA A 173 -15.94 14.54 22.75
CA ALA A 173 -16.00 13.42 23.69
C ALA A 173 -14.63 12.83 24.03
N ARG A 174 -13.66 12.87 23.09
CA ARG A 174 -12.29 12.39 23.34
C ARG A 174 -11.45 13.38 24.16
N ALA A 175 -11.80 14.66 24.12
CA ALA A 175 -11.04 15.73 24.77
C ALA A 175 -11.46 15.98 26.24
N GLY A 176 -12.66 15.53 26.63
CA GLY A 176 -13.18 15.60 28.00
C GLY A 176 -12.80 14.39 28.83
#